data_AF-A0A2V1EDT3-F1
#
_entry.id   AF-A0A2V1EDT3-F1
#
_cell.length_a   1.000
_cell.length_b   1.000
_cell.length_c   1.000
_cell.angle_alpha   90.00
_cell.angle_beta   90.00
_cell.angle_gamma   90.00
#
_symmetry.space_group_name_H-M   'P 1'
#
loop_
_entity.id
_entity.type
_entity.pdbx_description
1 polymer ?
#
loop_
_entity_poly.entity_id
_entity_poly.type
_entity_poly.pdbx_seq_one_letter_code
_entity_poly.pdbx_strand_id
1 'polypeptide(L)'
;MPLAQRNPELAKKIEQMRLDIAPIVHVCTGVPPDDFPTSMLQLYLLTEPQLDAFAHYYSQVSPASSNPTWPDLKYAYPQTMDWTKPFLHDDPTLPDNCKLTDTERLKIKMRMFARFIGMRGAETPRWEYERQFEILRNKIERSVRDEEISRSKFYWGPNARMF
;
A
#
# COMPACT_ATOMS: atom_id res chain seq x y z
N MET A 1 -33.87 24.04 -6.37
CA MET A 1 -33.83 22.63 -5.92
C MET A 1 -32.41 22.11 -6.05
N PRO A 2 -31.69 21.85 -4.94
CA PRO A 2 -30.40 21.16 -4.92
C PRO A 2 -30.43 19.83 -5.69
N LEU A 3 -29.34 19.47 -6.38
CA LEU A 3 -29.26 18.23 -7.17
C LEU A 3 -29.53 16.96 -6.35
N ALA A 4 -29.11 16.95 -5.08
CA ALA A 4 -29.37 15.85 -4.15
C ALA A 4 -30.87 15.61 -3.89
N GLN A 5 -31.73 16.64 -3.99
CA GLN A 5 -33.18 16.47 -3.82
C GLN A 5 -33.85 15.81 -5.04
N ARG A 6 -33.19 15.83 -6.21
CA ARG A 6 -33.70 15.25 -7.45
C ARG A 6 -33.24 13.81 -7.67
N ASN A 7 -32.17 13.39 -6.99
CA ASN A 7 -31.60 12.05 -7.12
C ASN A 7 -31.37 11.44 -5.73
N PRO A 8 -32.24 10.49 -5.29
CA PRO A 8 -32.14 9.89 -3.97
C PRO A 8 -30.85 9.08 -3.77
N GLU A 9 -30.29 8.49 -4.84
CA GLU A 9 -29.04 7.74 -4.75
C GLU A 9 -27.84 8.67 -4.50
N LEU A 10 -27.84 9.85 -5.13
CA LEU A 10 -26.84 10.88 -4.84
C LEU A 10 -26.93 11.37 -3.40
N ALA A 11 -28.14 11.60 -2.89
CA ALA A 11 -28.35 12.02 -1.50
C ALA A 11 -27.79 10.99 -0.52
N LYS A 12 -28.13 9.71 -0.69
CA LYS A 12 -27.58 8.60 0.12
C LYS A 12 -26.05 8.57 0.08
N LYS A 13 -25.45 8.74 -1.11
CA LYS A 13 -24.00 8.74 -1.24
C LYS A 13 -23.37 9.93 -0.51
N ILE A 14 -23.95 11.12 -0.59
CA ILE A 14 -23.48 12.30 0.16
C ILE A 14 -23.56 12.05 1.66
N GLU A 15 -24.66 11.48 2.16
CA GLU A 15 -24.79 11.10 3.57
C GLU A 15 -23.69 10.11 3.99
N GLN A 16 -23.41 9.09 3.18
CA GLN A 16 -22.30 8.16 3.44
C GLN A 16 -20.94 8.87 3.47
N MET A 17 -20.70 9.84 2.57
CA MET A 17 -19.44 10.58 2.53
C MET A 17 -19.27 11.54 3.72
N ARG A 18 -20.36 11.91 4.39
CA ARG A 18 -20.37 12.75 5.58
C ARG A 18 -20.15 12.01 6.89
N LEU A 19 -20.10 10.66 6.87
CA LEU A 19 -19.86 9.89 8.09
C LEU A 19 -18.48 10.22 8.66
N ASP A 20 -18.44 10.50 9.96
CA ASP A 20 -17.22 10.85 10.68
C ASP A 20 -16.37 9.60 10.98
N ILE A 21 -15.06 9.79 11.03
CA ILE A 21 -14.08 8.76 11.36
C ILE A 21 -13.35 9.20 12.63
N ALA A 22 -13.34 8.33 13.64
CA ALA A 22 -12.63 8.60 14.88
C ALA A 22 -11.11 8.44 14.70
N PRO A 23 -10.29 9.36 15.23
CA PRO A 23 -8.84 9.30 15.11
C PRO A 23 -8.23 8.13 15.90
N ILE A 24 -7.28 7.44 15.27
CA ILE A 24 -6.35 6.56 15.98
C ILE A 24 -5.17 7.42 16.45
N VAL A 25 -4.86 7.31 17.74
CA VAL A 25 -3.79 8.10 18.36
C VAL A 25 -2.52 7.28 18.47
N HIS A 26 -1.36 7.94 18.37
CA HIS A 26 -0.06 7.34 18.61
C HIS A 26 0.07 6.83 20.06
N VAL A 27 0.58 5.61 20.26
CA VAL A 27 0.63 4.96 21.59
C VAL A 27 1.37 5.80 22.65
N CYS A 28 2.46 6.48 22.27
CA CYS A 28 3.27 7.25 23.24
C CYS A 28 2.76 8.67 23.47
N THR A 29 2.28 9.34 22.41
CA THR A 29 1.99 10.78 22.47
C THR A 29 0.51 11.06 22.67
N GLY A 30 -0.37 10.10 22.36
CA GLY A 30 -1.81 10.28 22.41
C GLY A 30 -2.37 11.24 21.36
N VAL A 31 -1.55 11.66 20.38
CA VAL A 31 -1.93 12.59 19.32
C VAL A 31 -2.16 11.80 18.02
N PRO A 32 -3.15 12.14 17.18
CA PRO A 32 -3.26 11.62 15.82
C PRO A 32 -2.30 12.32 14.85
N PRO A 33 -2.05 11.76 13.66
CA PRO A 33 -1.31 12.47 12.62
C PRO A 33 -2.13 13.65 12.07
N ASP A 34 -1.45 14.72 11.64
CA ASP A 34 -2.09 15.98 11.20
C ASP A 34 -3.09 15.78 10.06
N ASP A 35 -2.78 14.87 9.12
CA ASP A 35 -3.61 14.59 7.95
C ASP A 35 -4.72 13.55 8.20
N PHE A 36 -4.94 13.12 9.44
CA PHE A 36 -5.90 12.04 9.73
C PHE A 36 -7.29 12.36 9.15
N PRO A 37 -7.92 11.44 8.40
CA PRO A 37 -9.22 11.71 7.79
C PRO A 37 -10.32 11.79 8.85
N THR A 38 -11.01 12.92 8.89
CA THR A 38 -12.12 13.14 9.84
C THR A 38 -13.47 12.64 9.31
N SER A 39 -13.56 12.40 8.00
CA SER A 39 -14.78 11.89 7.34
C SER A 39 -14.47 10.85 6.27
N MET A 40 -15.49 10.09 5.88
CA MET A 40 -15.43 9.14 4.77
C MET A 40 -15.01 9.79 3.45
N LEU A 41 -15.44 11.02 3.17
CA LEU A 41 -14.97 11.76 2.00
C LEU A 41 -13.46 11.97 2.04
N GLN A 42 -12.93 12.45 3.16
CA GLN A 42 -11.51 12.73 3.32
C GLN A 42 -10.67 11.46 3.18
N LEU A 43 -11.16 10.33 3.71
CA LEU A 43 -10.53 9.02 3.53
C LEU A 43 -10.38 8.64 2.05
N TYR A 44 -11.41 8.83 1.23
CA TYR A 44 -11.36 8.54 -0.22
C TYR A 44 -10.50 9.52 -1.03
N LEU A 45 -10.16 10.67 -0.44
CA LEU A 45 -9.31 11.69 -1.05
C LEU A 45 -7.84 11.59 -0.63
N LEU A 46 -7.50 10.63 0.23
CA LEU A 46 -6.13 10.41 0.65
C LEU A 46 -5.23 10.07 -0.54
N THR A 47 -4.08 10.73 -0.57
CA THR A 47 -3.03 10.48 -1.55
C THR A 47 -2.10 9.38 -1.09
N GLU A 48 -1.34 8.81 -2.03
CA GLU A 48 -0.33 7.81 -1.68
C GLU A 48 0.74 8.33 -0.71
N PRO A 49 1.31 9.55 -0.87
CA PRO A 49 2.24 10.11 0.12
C PRO A 49 1.65 10.28 1.52
N GLN A 50 0.37 10.64 1.64
CA GLN A 50 -0.31 10.74 2.94
C GLN A 50 -0.50 9.37 3.58
N LEU A 51 -0.92 8.38 2.78
CA LEU A 51 -0.94 7.00 3.23
C LEU A 51 0.46 6.61 3.71
N ASP A 52 1.51 6.90 2.93
CA ASP A 52 2.94 6.66 3.22
C ASP A 52 3.44 7.33 4.52
N ALA A 53 2.91 8.50 4.87
CA ALA A 53 3.15 9.10 6.16
C ALA A 53 2.49 8.31 7.31
N PHE A 54 1.28 7.78 7.11
CA PHE A 54 0.53 7.09 8.15
C PHE A 54 1.15 5.78 8.61
N ALA A 55 1.50 4.82 7.74
CA ALA A 55 2.21 3.64 8.23
C ALA A 55 3.61 3.94 8.74
N HIS A 56 4.32 4.96 8.27
CA HIS A 56 5.55 5.36 8.98
C HIS A 56 5.23 5.78 10.42
N TYR A 57 4.20 6.62 10.60
CA TYR A 57 3.74 7.09 11.91
C TYR A 57 3.27 5.97 12.84
N TYR A 58 2.39 5.07 12.35
CA TYR A 58 1.77 4.00 13.15
C TYR A 58 2.59 2.71 13.23
N SER A 59 3.60 2.51 12.38
CA SER A 59 4.52 1.38 12.53
C SER A 59 5.44 1.55 13.73
N GLN A 60 5.62 2.80 14.18
CA GLN A 60 6.47 3.15 15.33
C GLN A 60 7.92 2.66 15.13
N VAL A 61 8.38 2.63 13.88
CA VAL A 61 9.71 2.13 13.46
C VAL A 61 10.80 3.21 13.56
N SER A 62 10.43 4.46 13.86
CA SER A 62 11.40 5.51 14.17
C SER A 62 12.26 5.09 15.38
N PRO A 63 13.53 5.51 15.49
CA PRO A 63 14.40 5.17 16.62
C PRO A 63 14.00 5.93 17.90
N ALA A 64 12.71 5.91 18.24
CA ALA A 64 12.11 6.45 19.45
C ALA A 64 12.56 5.70 20.73
N SER A 65 13.60 4.86 20.64
CA SER A 65 14.47 4.51 21.76
C SER A 65 15.51 5.59 22.08
N SER A 66 15.55 6.73 21.37
CA SER A 66 16.42 7.85 21.73
C SER A 66 16.12 8.45 23.11
N ASN A 67 14.91 8.20 23.64
CA ASN A 67 14.64 8.33 25.06
C ASN A 67 14.74 6.94 25.73
N PRO A 68 15.79 6.68 26.54
CA PRO A 68 16.05 5.37 27.14
C PRO A 68 14.99 4.92 28.16
N THR A 69 13.96 5.73 28.41
CA THR A 69 12.88 5.45 29.37
C THR A 69 11.64 4.81 28.71
N TRP A 70 11.50 4.86 27.38
CA TRP A 70 10.33 4.29 26.69
C TRP A 70 10.57 2.84 26.27
N PRO A 71 9.57 1.95 26.43
CA PRO A 71 9.65 0.59 25.91
C PRO A 71 9.70 0.57 24.38
N ASP A 72 10.30 -0.47 23.80
CA ASP A 72 10.23 -0.73 22.37
C ASP A 72 8.76 -1.04 21.99
N LEU A 73 8.11 -0.07 21.35
CA LEU A 73 6.70 -0.13 20.95
C LEU A 73 6.54 -0.39 19.45
N LYS A 74 7.59 -0.88 18.79
CA LYS A 74 7.52 -1.24 17.37
C LYS A 74 6.36 -2.21 17.14
N TYR A 75 5.44 -1.82 16.26
CA TYR A 75 4.23 -2.60 15.93
C TYR A 75 3.27 -2.86 17.10
N ALA A 76 3.14 -1.93 18.06
CA ALA A 76 2.21 -2.11 19.19
C ALA A 76 0.71 -2.13 18.79
N TYR A 77 0.35 -1.76 17.56
CA TYR A 77 -1.03 -1.85 17.07
C TYR A 77 -1.41 -3.27 16.64
N PRO A 78 -2.66 -3.72 16.90
CA PRO A 78 -3.10 -5.08 16.56
C PRO A 78 -3.00 -5.45 15.08
N GLN A 79 -2.99 -4.46 14.18
CA GLN A 79 -2.77 -4.64 12.75
C GLN A 79 -1.69 -3.68 12.28
N THR A 80 -0.90 -4.12 11.31
CA THR A 80 0.17 -3.31 10.72
C THR A 80 -0.13 -3.01 9.26
N MET A 81 0.11 -1.76 8.86
CA MET A 81 0.16 -1.37 7.45
C MET A 81 1.52 -1.68 6.85
N ASP A 82 1.78 -2.97 6.67
CA ASP A 82 3.07 -3.43 6.16
C ASP A 82 3.20 -3.13 4.66
N TRP A 83 3.86 -2.02 4.32
CA TRP A 83 4.22 -1.70 2.94
C TRP A 83 5.53 -2.30 2.47
N THR A 84 6.23 -3.06 3.32
CA THR A 84 7.45 -3.76 2.90
C THR A 84 7.15 -4.95 1.99
N LYS A 85 5.87 -5.30 1.83
CA LYS A 85 5.41 -6.40 0.99
C LYS A 85 5.93 -6.27 -0.45
N PRO A 86 6.57 -7.32 -1.00
CA PRO A 86 7.26 -7.27 -2.29
C PRO A 86 6.44 -6.80 -3.50
N PHE A 87 5.12 -6.94 -3.45
CA PHE A 87 4.22 -6.56 -4.54
C PHE A 87 3.83 -5.07 -4.52
N LEU A 88 4.03 -4.38 -3.39
CA LEU A 88 3.76 -2.94 -3.24
C LEU A 88 4.95 -2.05 -3.65
N HIS A 89 6.14 -2.62 -3.82
CA HIS A 89 7.32 -1.86 -4.26
C HIS A 89 7.14 -1.34 -5.69
N ASP A 90 7.36 -0.05 -5.86
CA ASP A 90 7.45 0.59 -7.17
C ASP A 90 8.90 0.68 -7.60
N ASP A 91 9.39 -0.40 -8.19
CA ASP A 91 10.72 -0.43 -8.79
C ASP A 91 10.63 0.11 -10.24
N PRO A 92 11.32 1.21 -10.58
CA PRO A 92 11.29 1.77 -11.93
C PRO A 92 12.01 0.88 -12.95
N THR A 93 12.83 -0.08 -12.52
CA THR A 93 13.55 -1.03 -13.40
C THR A 93 12.69 -2.25 -13.79
N LEU A 94 11.55 -2.44 -13.12
CA LEU A 94 10.61 -3.49 -13.44
C LEU A 94 9.67 -3.03 -14.58
N PRO A 95 9.43 -3.89 -15.59
CA PRO A 95 8.37 -3.71 -16.56
C PRO A 95 7.01 -3.52 -15.90
N ASP A 96 6.12 -2.80 -16.56
CA ASP A 96 4.78 -2.48 -16.05
C ASP A 96 3.94 -3.71 -15.72
N ASN A 97 4.15 -4.84 -16.41
CA ASN A 97 3.44 -6.09 -16.10
C ASN A 97 3.99 -6.80 -14.83
N CYS A 98 5.13 -6.38 -14.32
CA CYS A 98 5.79 -6.93 -13.12
C CYS A 98 5.56 -6.07 -11.88
N LYS A 99 4.71 -5.03 -11.96
CA LYS A 99 4.38 -4.15 -10.84
C LYS A 99 2.92 -3.70 -10.89
N LEU A 100 2.45 -3.17 -9.77
CA LEU A 100 1.14 -2.52 -9.71
C LEU A 100 1.20 -1.17 -10.42
N THR A 101 0.10 -0.80 -11.05
CA THR A 101 -0.10 0.60 -11.46
C THR A 101 -0.30 1.49 -10.23
N ASP A 102 -0.02 2.78 -10.36
CA ASP A 102 -0.19 3.75 -9.26
C ASP A 102 -1.60 3.72 -8.67
N THR A 103 -2.62 3.59 -9.52
CA THR A 103 -4.02 3.52 -9.08
C THR A 103 -4.34 2.22 -8.33
N GLU A 104 -3.80 1.08 -8.77
CA GLU A 104 -3.97 -0.20 -8.05
C GLU A 104 -3.25 -0.14 -6.69
N ARG A 105 -2.02 0.36 -6.67
CA ARG A 105 -1.20 0.52 -5.46
C ARG A 105 -1.90 1.43 -4.44
N LEU A 106 -2.39 2.59 -4.88
CA LEU A 106 -3.18 3.51 -4.06
C LEU A 106 -4.44 2.85 -3.49
N LYS A 107 -5.21 2.12 -4.31
CA LYS A 107 -6.42 1.40 -3.85
C LYS A 107 -6.11 0.37 -2.78
N ILE A 108 -5.02 -0.40 -2.96
CA ILE A 108 -4.60 -1.43 -2.01
C ILE A 108 -4.12 -0.78 -0.70
N LYS A 109 -3.27 0.26 -0.77
CA LYS A 109 -2.82 1.00 0.41
C LYS A 109 -4.00 1.61 1.18
N MET A 110 -4.95 2.23 0.48
CA MET A 110 -6.16 2.79 1.09
C MET A 110 -7.01 1.70 1.78
N ARG A 111 -7.19 0.53 1.14
CA ARG A 111 -7.88 -0.61 1.77
C ARG A 111 -7.14 -1.08 3.04
N MET A 112 -5.81 -1.22 2.96
CA MET A 112 -5.01 -1.63 4.12
C MET A 112 -5.13 -0.64 5.28
N PHE A 113 -5.14 0.67 4.99
CA PHE A 113 -5.38 1.71 5.99
C PHE A 113 -6.80 1.68 6.54
N ALA A 114 -7.83 1.54 5.70
CA ALA A 114 -9.22 1.39 6.12
C ALA A 114 -9.39 0.19 7.08
N ARG A 115 -8.73 -0.93 6.78
CA ARG A 115 -8.72 -2.11 7.64
C ARG A 115 -7.99 -1.85 8.97
N PHE A 116 -6.87 -1.13 8.92
CA PHE A 116 -6.11 -0.72 10.11
C PHE A 116 -6.95 0.14 11.06
N ILE A 117 -7.75 1.08 10.54
CA ILE A 117 -8.66 1.90 11.34
C ILE A 117 -9.96 1.20 11.75
N GLY A 118 -10.08 -0.11 11.49
CA GLY A 118 -11.21 -0.93 11.95
C GLY A 118 -12.46 -0.86 11.07
N MET A 119 -12.37 -0.37 9.83
CA MET A 119 -13.53 -0.33 8.95
C MET A 119 -13.96 -1.73 8.50
N ARG A 120 -15.27 -1.99 8.61
CA ARG A 120 -15.89 -3.20 8.06
C ARG A 120 -15.87 -3.18 6.54
N GLY A 121 -15.62 -4.34 5.93
CA GLY A 121 -15.61 -4.48 4.47
C GLY A 121 -14.29 -4.08 3.80
N ALA A 122 -13.23 -3.78 4.57
CA ALA A 122 -11.88 -3.54 4.06
C ALA A 122 -11.07 -4.85 3.87
N GLU A 123 -11.77 -5.97 3.71
CA GLU A 123 -11.13 -7.25 3.42
C GLU A 123 -10.48 -7.27 2.04
N THR A 124 -9.42 -8.05 1.90
CA THR A 124 -8.69 -8.18 0.63
C THR A 124 -9.63 -8.75 -0.44
N PRO A 125 -9.97 -7.96 -1.48
CA PRO A 125 -10.89 -8.41 -2.52
C PRO A 125 -10.21 -9.42 -3.45
N ARG A 126 -11.02 -10.23 -4.14
CA ARG A 126 -10.54 -11.28 -5.04
C ARG A 126 -9.60 -10.76 -6.14
N TRP A 127 -9.92 -9.61 -6.75
CA TRP A 127 -9.10 -9.03 -7.81
C TRP A 127 -7.68 -8.68 -7.33
N GLU A 128 -7.52 -8.28 -6.06
CA GLU A 128 -6.21 -7.94 -5.49
C GLU A 128 -5.35 -9.21 -5.40
N TYR A 129 -5.93 -10.34 -4.98
CA TYR A 129 -5.23 -11.63 -5.01
C TYR A 129 -4.85 -12.06 -6.42
N GLU A 130 -5.80 -12.01 -7.36
CA GLU A 130 -5.55 -12.37 -8.76
C GLU A 130 -4.42 -11.52 -9.35
N ARG A 131 -4.41 -10.22 -9.06
CA ARG A 131 -3.36 -9.29 -9.51
C ARG A 131 -2.01 -9.58 -8.87
N GLN A 132 -1.98 -9.92 -7.57
CA GLN A 132 -0.75 -10.34 -6.88
C GLN A 132 -0.17 -11.61 -7.51
N PHE A 133 -1.02 -12.60 -7.82
CA PHE A 133 -0.59 -13.83 -8.49
C PHE A 133 -0.06 -13.56 -9.91
N GLU A 134 -0.72 -12.68 -10.66
CA GLU A 134 -0.29 -12.30 -12.01
C GLU A 134 1.10 -11.62 -11.98
N ILE A 135 1.29 -10.64 -11.11
CA ILE A 135 2.58 -9.94 -10.95
C ILE A 135 3.68 -10.93 -10.53
N LEU A 136 3.39 -11.82 -9.58
CA LEU A 136 4.35 -12.81 -9.12
C LEU A 136 4.74 -13.76 -10.26
N ARG A 137 3.77 -14.24 -11.03
CA ARG A 137 4.01 -15.08 -12.20
C ARG A 137 4.91 -14.37 -13.21
N ASN A 138 4.61 -13.12 -13.55
CA ASN A 138 5.40 -12.34 -14.51
C ASN A 138 6.85 -12.13 -14.02
N LYS A 139 7.04 -11.89 -12.72
CA LYS A 139 8.37 -11.80 -12.11
C LYS A 139 9.15 -13.12 -12.22
N ILE A 140 8.50 -14.25 -11.96
CA ILE A 140 9.11 -15.59 -12.10
C ILE A 140 9.51 -15.87 -13.55
N GLU A 141 8.59 -15.66 -14.50
CA GLU A 141 8.85 -15.87 -15.94
C GLU A 141 10.02 -15.01 -16.43
N ARG A 142 10.14 -13.78 -15.94
CA ARG A 142 11.28 -12.91 -16.22
C ARG A 142 12.58 -13.45 -15.63
N SER A 143 12.58 -13.82 -14.34
CA SER A 143 13.78 -14.34 -13.67
C SER A 143 14.34 -15.55 -14.40
N VAL A 144 13.48 -16.50 -14.79
CA VAL A 144 13.87 -17.69 -15.56
C VAL A 144 14.54 -17.29 -16.88
N ARG A 145 13.93 -16.35 -17.62
CA ARG A 145 14.48 -15.87 -18.89
C ARG A 145 15.84 -15.18 -18.72
N ASP A 146 15.97 -14.33 -17.71
CA ASP A 146 17.22 -13.60 -17.43
C ASP A 146 18.34 -14.56 -17.02
N GLU A 147 18.02 -15.63 -16.27
CA GLU A 147 18.94 -16.72 -15.94
C GLU A 147 19.35 -17.53 -17.18
N GLU A 148 18.42 -17.89 -18.06
CA GLU A 148 18.70 -18.59 -19.32
C GLU A 148 19.65 -17.79 -20.22
N ILE A 149 19.40 -16.49 -20.37
CA ILE A 149 20.25 -15.58 -21.14
C ILE A 149 21.64 -15.48 -20.51
N SER A 150 21.72 -15.36 -19.18
CA SER A 150 22.99 -15.25 -18.45
C SER A 150 23.83 -16.53 -18.58
N ARG A 151 23.19 -17.70 -18.49
CA ARG A 151 23.84 -19.00 -18.72
C ARG A 151 24.38 -19.08 -20.15
N SER A 152 23.58 -18.71 -21.16
CA SER A 152 24.01 -18.69 -22.57
C SER A 152 25.22 -17.79 -22.82
N LYS A 153 25.25 -16.58 -22.22
CA LYS A 153 26.39 -15.65 -22.32
C LYS A 153 27.67 -16.17 -21.66
N PHE A 154 27.56 -16.99 -20.61
CA PHE A 154 28.71 -17.59 -19.95
C PHE A 154 29.37 -18.70 -20.79
N TYR A 155 28.61 -19.38 -21.66
CA TYR A 155 29.12 -20.40 -22.58
C TYR A 155 29.64 -19.80 -23.90
N TRP A 156 30.51 -18.79 -23.84
CA TRP A 156 31.42 -18.52 -24.97
C TRP A 156 32.64 -19.45 -24.84
N GLY A 157 32.56 -20.61 -25.50
CA GLY A 157 33.67 -21.56 -25.57
C GLY A 157 34.91 -21.01 -26.31
N PRO A 158 36.04 -21.74 -26.36
CA PRO A 158 37.35 -21.24 -26.80
C PRO A 158 37.49 -20.79 -28.27
N ASN A 159 36.42 -20.71 -29.07
CA ASN A 159 36.49 -20.52 -30.52
C ASN A 159 35.95 -19.17 -31.05
N ALA A 160 35.74 -18.15 -30.20
CA ALA A 160 35.26 -16.84 -30.67
C ALA A 160 36.36 -15.90 -31.25
N ARG A 161 37.52 -16.44 -31.64
CA ARG A 161 38.59 -15.68 -32.35
C ARG A 161 39.29 -16.55 -33.40
N MET A 162 38.66 -16.75 -34.55
CA MET A 162 39.35 -16.88 -35.83
C MET A 162 38.42 -16.30 -36.92
N PHE A 163 39.05 -15.58 -37.86
CA PHE A 163 38.51 -14.69 -38.89
C PHE A 163 38.31 -13.24 -38.45
#